data_AF-A0AAN8KCU9-F1
#
_entry.id   AF-A0AAN8KCU9-F1
#
_cell.length_a   1.000
_cell.length_b   1.000
_cell.length_c   1.000
_cell.angle_alpha   90.00
_cell.angle_beta   90.00
_cell.angle_gamma   90.00
#
_symmetry.space_group_name_H-M   'P 1'
#
loop_
_entity.id
_entity.type
_entity.pdbx_description
1 polymer ?
#
loop_
_entity_poly.entity_id
_entity_poly.type
_entity_poly.pdbx_seq_one_letter_code
_entity_poly.pdbx_strand_id
1 'polypeptide(L)'
;MPLATSKTFWMVEYENELDLLAIVEVTHREDGGKAHVRLHDNNTGALLKRVPLVESWDVTYSYNLFFDRDTILYIEQIKNNNFCCHVYKIISRGQADE
;
A
#
# COMPACT_ATOMS: atom_id res chain seq x y z
N MET A 1 22.91 34.61 -29.17
CA MET A 1 22.31 34.12 -27.90
C MET A 1 21.08 33.30 -28.27
N PRO A 2 21.08 31.96 -28.17
CA PRO A 2 19.88 31.17 -28.47
C PRO A 2 18.92 31.22 -27.28
N LEU A 3 17.62 31.43 -27.56
CA LEU A 3 16.53 31.36 -26.59
C LEU A 3 16.36 29.91 -26.13
N ALA A 4 16.48 29.67 -24.83
CA ALA A 4 16.21 28.37 -24.24
C ALA A 4 14.73 28.00 -24.45
N THR A 5 14.47 26.89 -25.13
CA THR A 5 13.13 26.36 -25.34
C THR A 5 12.70 25.62 -24.07
N SER A 6 11.77 26.18 -23.30
CA SER A 6 11.18 25.48 -22.15
C SER A 6 10.32 24.32 -22.64
N LYS A 7 10.65 23.10 -22.22
CA LYS A 7 9.81 21.90 -22.43
C LYS A 7 9.15 21.57 -21.10
N THR A 8 7.85 21.84 -21.01
CA THR A 8 7.02 21.36 -19.90
C THR A 8 6.57 19.95 -20.24
N PHE A 9 7.00 18.97 -19.45
CA PHE A 9 6.51 17.60 -19.54
C PHE A 9 5.38 17.43 -18.53
N TRP A 10 4.19 17.07 -19.03
CA TRP A 10 3.12 16.52 -18.20
C TRP A 10 3.06 15.03 -18.50
N MET A 11 3.38 14.20 -17.52
CA MET A 11 3.19 12.75 -17.59
C MET A 11 1.82 12.46 -16.97
N VAL A 12 0.78 12.43 -17.80
CA VAL A 12 0.11 11.25 -18.40
C VAL A 12 -0.81 10.58 -17.38
N GLU A 13 -2.11 10.63 -17.70
CA GLU A 13 -3.22 10.08 -16.93
C GLU A 13 -3.07 8.56 -16.77
N TYR A 14 -3.14 8.09 -15.53
CA TYR A 14 -3.03 6.67 -15.20
C TYR A 14 -4.35 5.95 -15.52
N GLU A 15 -4.59 5.60 -16.77
CA GLU A 15 -5.62 4.62 -17.17
C GLU A 15 -5.19 3.18 -16.85
N ASN A 16 -4.87 2.91 -15.59
CA ASN A 16 -4.71 1.55 -15.09
C ASN A 16 -4.89 1.58 -13.58
N GLU A 17 -6.12 1.90 -13.16
CA GLU A 17 -6.58 1.57 -11.82
C GLU A 17 -6.34 0.06 -11.63
N LEU A 18 -5.56 -0.29 -10.62
CA LEU A 18 -5.29 -1.67 -10.28
C LEU A 18 -6.64 -2.32 -9.93
N ASP A 19 -7.17 -3.21 -10.77
CA ASP A 19 -8.47 -3.89 -10.55
C ASP A 19 -8.34 -5.00 -9.49
N LEU A 20 -7.96 -4.60 -8.28
CA LEU A 20 -7.73 -5.48 -7.14
C LEU A 20 -8.66 -5.13 -5.99
N LEU A 21 -9.17 -6.16 -5.33
CA LEU A 21 -9.82 -6.05 -4.03
C LEU A 21 -8.77 -6.21 -2.93
N ALA A 22 -8.60 -5.17 -2.11
CA ALA A 22 -7.74 -5.21 -0.93
C ALA A 22 -8.58 -5.48 0.33
N ILE A 23 -8.20 -6.50 1.10
CA ILE A 23 -8.83 -6.85 2.38
C ILE A 23 -7.77 -6.82 3.48
N VAL A 24 -8.06 -6.13 4.59
CA VAL A 24 -7.24 -6.20 5.78
C VAL A 24 -7.72 -7.35 6.66
N GLU A 25 -6.91 -8.39 6.78
CA GLU A 25 -7.17 -9.55 7.63
C GLU A 25 -6.41 -9.37 8.96
N VAL A 26 -7.15 -9.19 10.05
CA VAL A 26 -6.60 -9.01 11.39
C VAL A 26 -6.71 -10.32 12.16
N THR A 27 -5.60 -10.78 12.72
CA THR A 27 -5.56 -11.92 13.65
C THR A 27 -5.31 -11.38 15.05
N HIS A 28 -6.27 -11.56 15.95
CA HIS A 28 -6.08 -11.20 17.36
C HIS A 28 -5.17 -12.23 18.04
N ARG A 29 -4.10 -11.74 18.68
CA ARG A 29 -3.28 -12.51 19.61
C ARG A 29 -3.21 -11.76 20.94
N GLU A 30 -2.93 -12.50 22.00
CA GLU A 30 -2.85 -11.98 23.38
C GLU A 30 -1.80 -10.86 23.55
N ASP A 31 -0.83 -10.76 22.63
CA ASP A 31 0.29 -9.81 22.61
C ASP A 31 0.12 -8.65 21.60
N GLY A 32 -1.02 -8.54 20.93
CA GLY A 32 -1.31 -7.49 19.95
C GLY A 32 -1.90 -8.04 18.65
N GLY A 33 -2.72 -7.23 17.97
CA GLY A 33 -3.27 -7.59 16.66
C GLY A 33 -2.16 -7.65 15.61
N LYS A 34 -2.11 -8.72 14.81
CA LYS A 34 -1.31 -8.75 13.58
C LYS A 34 -2.23 -8.59 12.39
N ALA A 35 -1.87 -7.74 11.45
CA ALA A 35 -2.64 -7.50 10.24
C ALA A 35 -1.89 -7.95 8.99
N HIS A 36 -2.64 -8.43 8.01
CA HIS A 36 -2.14 -8.70 6.67
C HIS A 36 -3.06 -8.02 5.67
N VAL A 37 -2.48 -7.41 4.65
CA VAL A 37 -3.22 -6.97 3.47
C VAL A 37 -3.28 -8.15 2.50
N ARG A 38 -4.50 -8.56 2.16
CA ARG A 38 -4.77 -9.57 1.14
C ARG A 38 -5.21 -8.87 -0.13
N LEU A 39 -4.45 -9.07 -1.20
CA LEU A 39 -4.76 -8.56 -2.53
C LEU A 39 -5.41 -9.68 -3.33
N HIS A 40 -6.63 -9.43 -3.79
CA HIS A 40 -7.44 -10.34 -4.57
C HIS A 40 -7.69 -9.75 -5.96
N ASP A 41 -7.75 -10.62 -6.97
CA ASP A 41 -8.28 -10.25 -8.28
C ASP A 41 -9.76 -9.85 -8.13
N ASN A 42 -10.14 -8.67 -8.61
CA ASN A 42 -11.48 -8.13 -8.35
C ASN A 42 -12.59 -8.90 -9.12
N ASN A 43 -12.25 -9.51 -10.26
CA ASN A 43 -13.23 -10.21 -11.10
C ASN A 43 -13.51 -11.64 -10.59
N THR A 44 -12.47 -12.36 -10.20
CA THR A 44 -12.56 -13.77 -9.78
C THR A 44 -12.59 -13.95 -8.26
N GLY A 45 -12.18 -12.94 -7.51
CA GLY A 45 -11.96 -13.02 -6.07
C GLY A 45 -10.74 -13.87 -5.68
N ALA A 46 -9.93 -14.32 -6.65
CA ALA A 46 -8.77 -15.16 -6.37
C ALA A 46 -7.72 -14.39 -5.57
N LEU A 47 -7.16 -15.01 -4.53
CA LEU A 47 -6.08 -14.41 -3.75
C LEU A 47 -4.79 -14.37 -4.59
N LEU A 48 -4.29 -13.17 -4.85
CA LEU A 48 -3.04 -12.96 -5.59
C LEU A 48 -1.84 -12.86 -4.65
N LYS A 49 -1.96 -12.11 -3.55
CA LYS A 49 -0.85 -11.88 -2.61
C LYS A 49 -1.31 -11.60 -1.19
N ARG A 50 -0.49 -12.02 -0.22
CA ARG A 50 -0.59 -11.58 1.18
C ARG A 50 0.63 -10.73 1.51
N VAL A 51 0.40 -9.56 2.08
CA VAL A 51 1.45 -8.64 2.55
C VAL A 51 1.30 -8.51 4.07
N PRO A 52 2.23 -9.05 4.87
CA PRO A 52 2.20 -8.85 6.31
C PRO A 52 2.50 -7.39 6.63
N LEU A 53 1.67 -6.77 7.48
CA LEU A 53 2.02 -5.50 8.11
C LEU A 53 2.86 -5.82 9.35
N VAL A 54 4.02 -5.19 9.46
CA VAL A 54 5.01 -5.46 10.51
C VAL A 54 4.58 -4.81 11.82
N GLU A 55 3.85 -3.71 11.74
CA GLU A 55 3.39 -2.95 12.89
C GLU A 55 2.25 -3.65 13.64
N SER A 56 2.16 -3.34 14.94
CA SER A 56 1.04 -3.79 15.77
C SER A 56 -0.24 -3.12 15.30
N TRP A 57 -1.28 -3.92 15.08
CA TRP A 57 -2.57 -3.42 14.64
C TRP A 57 -3.48 -3.15 15.84
N ASP A 58 -3.66 -1.88 16.19
CA ASP A 58 -4.60 -1.42 17.20
C ASP A 58 -5.92 -0.96 16.55
N VAL A 59 -6.99 -1.73 16.77
CA VAL A 59 -8.33 -1.46 16.22
C VAL A 59 -9.01 -0.23 16.84
N THR A 60 -8.45 0.32 17.92
CA THR A 60 -8.99 1.50 18.62
C THR A 60 -8.76 2.77 17.81
N TYR A 61 -7.68 2.81 17.02
CA TYR A 61 -7.27 4.00 16.28
C TYR A 61 -7.59 3.91 14.80
N SER A 62 -7.71 5.07 14.17
CA SER A 62 -7.98 5.16 12.73
C SER A 62 -6.76 4.76 11.91
N TYR A 63 -7.02 4.20 10.73
CA TYR A 63 -5.99 3.83 9.77
C TYR A 63 -6.48 4.10 8.34
N ASN A 64 -5.52 4.37 7.44
CA ASN A 64 -5.76 4.47 6.00
C ASN A 64 -4.71 3.66 5.25
N LEU A 65 -5.16 2.99 4.18
CA LEU A 65 -4.30 2.28 3.24
C LEU A 65 -4.50 2.87 1.85
N PHE A 66 -3.38 3.25 1.21
CA PHE A 66 -3.37 3.67 -0.19
C PHE A 66 -2.49 2.73 -0.99
N PHE A 67 -2.88 2.50 -2.24
CA PHE A 67 -2.19 1.61 -3.15
C PHE A 67 -1.82 2.39 -4.41
N ASP A 68 -0.55 2.33 -4.79
CA ASP A 68 -0.06 2.83 -6.07
C ASP A 68 0.90 1.80 -6.67
N ARG A 69 0.46 1.11 -7.74
CA ARG A 69 1.21 0.03 -8.40
C ARG A 69 1.79 -1.02 -7.43
N ASP A 70 3.08 -0.92 -7.15
CA ASP A 70 3.83 -1.81 -6.26
C ASP A 70 4.06 -1.21 -4.88
N THR A 71 3.45 -0.08 -4.56
CA THR A 71 3.63 0.65 -3.31
C THR A 71 2.34 0.62 -2.49
N ILE A 72 2.46 0.28 -1.21
CA ILE A 72 1.38 0.41 -0.22
C ILE A 72 1.79 1.46 0.79
N LEU A 73 0.93 2.45 0.99
CA LEU A 73 1.06 3.45 2.03
C LEU A 73 0.10 3.10 3.17
N TYR A 74 0.64 2.81 4.34
CA TYR A 74 -0.12 2.57 5.55
C TYR A 74 0.07 3.73 6.51
N ILE A 75 -1.00 4.48 6.76
CA ILE A 75 -1.00 5.55 7.75
C ILE A 75 -1.84 5.11 8.93
N GLU A 76 -1.24 5.10 10.11
CA GLU A 76 -1.93 4.84 11.37
C GLU A 76 -1.92 6.08 12.25
N GLN A 77 -3.03 6.29 12.95
CA GLN A 77 -3.06 7.18 14.08
C GLN A 77 -2.57 6.40 15.31
N ILE A 78 -1.63 6.98 16.04
CA ILE A 78 -1.17 6.44 17.32
C ILE A 78 -1.65 7.35 18.47
N LYS A 79 -1.33 6.96 19.70
CA LYS A 79 -1.70 7.70 20.91
C LYS A 79 -1.37 9.20 20.81
N ASN A 80 -2.19 10.02 21.45
CA ASN A 80 -2.07 11.48 21.50
C ASN A 80 -2.20 12.17 20.13
N ASN A 81 -2.95 11.58 19.21
CA ASN A 81 -3.18 12.14 17.87
C ASN A 81 -1.89 12.32 17.06
N ASN A 82 -0.89 11.50 17.36
CA ASN A 82 0.30 11.37 16.53
C ASN A 82 -0.01 10.42 15.36
N PHE A 83 0.79 10.49 14.31
CA PHE A 83 0.59 9.66 13.12
C PHE A 83 1.92 9.01 12.73
N CYS A 84 1.85 7.75 12.31
CA CYS A 84 2.95 7.04 11.67
C CYS A 84 2.58 6.73 10.23
N CYS A 85 3.59 6.75 9.36
CA CYS A 85 3.44 6.48 7.95
C CYS A 85 4.45 5.40 7.55
N HIS A 86 3.94 4.28 7.07
CA HIS A 86 4.71 3.10 6.71
C HIS A 86 4.58 2.87 5.21
N VAL A 87 5.71 2.71 4.54
CA VAL A 87 5.77 2.56 3.09
C VAL A 87 6.29 1.16 2.77
N TYR A 88 5.48 0.39 2.06
CA TYR A 88 5.80 -0.96 1.64
C TYR A 88 5.99 -1.00 0.13
N LYS A 89 7.03 -1.70 -0.32
CA LYS A 89 7.23 -2.03 -1.73
C LYS A 89 6.94 -3.52 -1.96
N ILE A 90 5.96 -3.81 -2.80
CA ILE A 90 5.55 -5.14 -3.22
C ILE A 90 6.52 -5.64 -4.29
N ILE A 91 7.50 -6.43 -3.88
CA ILE A 91 8.44 -7.04 -4.83
C ILE A 91 7.79 -8.26 -5.49
N SER A 92 7.73 -8.27 -6.82
CA SER A 92 7.34 -9.45 -7.61
C SER A 92 8.53 -10.41 -7.73
N ARG A 93 8.28 -11.72 -7.86
CA ARG A 93 9.36 -12.74 -7.91
C ARG A 93 10.31 -12.60 -9.13
N GLY A 94 10.08 -11.65 -10.03
CA GLY A 94 10.97 -11.32 -11.15
C GLY A 94 11.87 -10.10 -10.94
N GLN A 95 11.83 -9.47 -9.75
CA GLN A 95 12.66 -8.29 -9.40
C GLN A 95 13.50 -8.51 -8.14
N ALA A 96 13.60 -9.76 -7.65
CA ALA A 96 14.60 -10.12 -6.67
C ALA A 96 15.93 -10.31 -7.42
N ASP A 97 16.83 -9.35 -7.23
CA ASP A 97 18.24 -9.34 -7.64
C ASP A 97 18.53 -8.79 -9.06
N GLU A 98 18.67 -7.45 -9.14
CA GLU A 98 19.71 -6.80 -9.95
C GLU A 98 20.57 -5.92 -9.03
#